data_AF-A0A8T5HSI6-F1
#
_entry.id   AF-A0A8T5HSI6-F1
#
_cell.length_a   1.000
_cell.length_b   1.000
_cell.length_c   1.000
_cell.angle_alpha   90.00
_cell.angle_beta   90.00
_cell.angle_gamma   90.00
#
_symmetry.space_group_name_H-M   'P 1'
#
loop_
_entity.id
_entity.type
_entity.pdbx_description
1 polymer ?
#
loop_
_entity_poly.entity_id
_entity_poly.type
_entity_poly.pdbx_seq_one_letter_code
_entity_poly.pdbx_strand_id
1 'polypeptide(L)'
;MVIADTALQAAPGITEGIQPLIDFFQPIFVKASLVVGGIFGIYLLLLISRVYYEKKKVKLLKDIRFNLDQLNIYHGIKTHKQKKGMFVGLFDLLKRKRREKKVAKEFSNDVEEEPKKKSKKKKK
;
A
#
# COMPACT_ATOMS: atom_id res chain seq x y z
N MET A 1 18.44 21.14 15.59
CA MET A 1 19.30 22.34 15.68
C MET A 1 20.26 22.28 16.87
N VAL A 2 19.93 21.64 17.99
CA VAL A 2 20.74 21.60 19.23
C VAL A 2 22.03 20.75 19.17
N ILE A 3 22.13 19.78 18.25
CA ILE A 3 23.27 18.85 18.18
C ILE A 3 24.49 19.49 17.48
N ALA A 4 24.27 20.47 16.60
CA ALA A 4 25.37 21.19 15.94
C ALA A 4 26.09 22.13 16.92
N ASP A 5 25.35 22.80 17.79
CA ASP A 5 25.89 23.79 18.74
C ASP A 5 26.71 23.15 19.87
N THR A 6 26.36 21.93 20.27
CA THR A 6 27.06 21.19 21.35
C THR A 6 28.38 20.55 20.89
N ALA A 7 28.49 20.16 19.62
CA ALA A 7 29.75 19.69 19.05
C ALA A 7 30.74 20.84 18.80
N LEU A 8 30.24 22.04 18.49
CA LEU A 8 31.06 23.24 18.28
C LEU A 8 31.72 23.76 19.57
N GLN A 9 31.10 23.51 20.73
CA GLN A 9 31.56 24.03 22.02
C GLN A 9 32.66 23.17 22.69
N ALA A 10 32.84 21.92 22.26
CA ALA A 10 33.76 20.97 22.91
C ALA A 10 35.24 21.07 22.45
N ALA A 11 35.55 21.80 21.38
CA ALA A 11 36.93 21.96 20.90
C ALA A 11 37.12 23.23 20.03
N PRO A 12 37.16 24.43 20.65
CA PRO A 12 37.22 25.70 19.92
C PRO A 12 38.47 25.90 19.03
N GLY A 13 39.52 25.09 19.20
CA GLY A 13 40.74 25.16 18.37
C GLY A 13 40.84 24.14 17.23
N ILE A 14 39.97 23.13 17.19
CA ILE A 14 39.99 22.08 16.15
C ILE A 14 39.26 22.55 14.89
N THR A 15 38.18 23.32 15.06
CA THR A 15 37.42 23.91 13.96
C THR A 15 38.27 24.89 13.15
N GLU A 16 39.08 25.73 13.79
CA GLU A 16 39.95 26.70 13.12
C GLU A 16 41.05 26.04 12.26
N GLY A 17 41.59 24.90 12.69
CA GLY A 17 42.62 24.16 11.95
C GLY A 17 42.06 23.30 10.80
N ILE A 18 40.80 22.86 10.90
CA ILE A 18 40.14 22.03 9.87
C ILE A 18 39.44 22.89 8.82
N GLN A 19 39.06 24.13 9.16
CA GLN A 19 38.46 25.10 8.24
C GLN A 19 39.19 25.24 6.88
N PRO A 20 40.52 25.46 6.83
CA PRO A 20 41.24 25.58 5.54
C PRO A 20 41.19 24.28 4.72
N LEU A 21 41.09 23.12 5.38
CA LEU A 21 40.97 21.83 4.71
C LEU A 21 39.56 21.67 4.11
N ILE A 22 38.53 22.11 4.83
CA ILE A 22 37.14 22.13 4.31
C ILE A 22 37.04 23.07 3.11
N ASP A 23 37.60 24.27 3.21
CA ASP A 23 37.57 25.27 2.13
C ASP A 23 38.29 24.77 0.87
N PHE A 24 39.31 23.93 1.02
CA PHE A 24 40.00 23.27 -0.09
C PHE A 24 39.13 22.21 -0.79
N PHE A 25 38.40 21.39 -0.03
CA PHE A 25 37.57 20.30 -0.57
C PHE A 25 36.17 20.74 -1.01
N GLN A 26 35.62 21.81 -0.45
CA GLN A 26 34.29 22.34 -0.77
C GLN A 26 34.06 22.54 -2.28
N PRO A 27 34.94 23.19 -3.07
CA PRO A 27 34.70 23.38 -4.49
C PRO A 27 34.70 22.06 -5.28
N ILE A 28 35.43 21.04 -4.83
CA ILE A 28 35.45 19.71 -5.43
C ILE A 28 34.11 19.03 -5.19
N PHE A 29 33.59 19.08 -3.96
CA PHE A 29 32.30 18.52 -3.62
C PHE A 29 31.14 19.18 -4.36
N VAL A 30 31.18 20.50 -4.57
CA VAL A 30 30.15 21.22 -5.34
C VAL A 30 30.16 20.79 -6.81
N LYS A 31 31.34 20.64 -7.42
CA LYS A 31 31.43 20.15 -8.81
C LYS A 31 31.02 18.68 -8.91
N ALA A 32 31.45 17.84 -7.97
CA ALA A 32 31.10 16.43 -7.93
C ALA A 32 29.60 16.23 -7.71
N SER A 33 28.97 17.00 -6.82
CA SER A 33 27.53 16.89 -6.57
C SER A 33 26.70 17.29 -7.80
N LEU A 34 27.16 18.25 -8.59
CA LEU A 34 26.51 18.62 -9.85
C LEU A 34 26.61 17.51 -10.90
N VAL A 35 27.78 16.87 -11.03
CA VAL A 35 27.97 15.73 -11.95
C VAL A 35 27.17 14.51 -11.50
N VAL A 36 27.28 14.14 -10.22
CA VAL A 36 26.55 13.00 -9.63
C VAL A 36 25.05 13.24 -9.70
N GLY A 37 24.58 14.44 -9.36
CA GLY A 37 23.18 14.84 -9.45
C GLY A 37 22.65 14.80 -10.88
N GLY A 38 23.44 15.26 -11.86
CA GLY A 38 23.08 15.19 -13.27
C GLY A 38 22.93 13.77 -13.79
N ILE A 39 23.93 12.91 -13.52
CA ILE A 39 23.90 11.50 -13.91
C ILE A 39 22.73 10.77 -13.22
N PHE A 40 22.54 11.03 -11.92
CA PHE A 40 21.43 10.45 -11.16
C PHE A 40 20.07 10.88 -11.72
N GLY A 41 19.90 12.15 -12.07
CA GLY A 41 18.68 12.68 -12.68
C GLY A 41 18.35 11.99 -14.01
N ILE A 42 19.34 11.83 -14.89
CA ILE A 42 19.18 11.12 -16.17
C ILE A 42 18.78 9.65 -15.91
N TYR A 43 19.44 8.99 -14.97
CA TYR A 43 19.13 7.60 -14.62
C TYR A 43 17.70 7.44 -14.11
N LEU A 44 17.24 8.36 -13.26
CA LEU A 44 15.86 8.40 -12.77
C LEU A 44 14.86 8.58 -13.92
N LEU A 45 15.17 9.46 -14.88
CA LEU A 45 14.33 9.71 -16.04
C LEU A 45 14.18 8.46 -16.92
N LEU A 46 15.30 7.75 -17.16
CA LEU A 46 15.31 6.47 -17.87
C LEU A 46 14.53 5.39 -17.12
N LEU A 47 14.65 5.34 -15.79
CA LEU A 47 13.91 4.41 -14.94
C LEU A 47 12.39 4.62 -15.08
N ILE A 48 11.93 5.87 -14.99
CA ILE A 48 10.51 6.22 -15.14
C ILE A 48 10.01 5.85 -16.54
N SER A 49 10.79 6.19 -17.58
CA SER A 49 10.47 5.82 -18.96
C SER A 49 10.31 4.30 -19.10
N ARG A 50 11.24 3.52 -18.56
CA ARG A 50 11.19 2.06 -18.59
C ARG A 50 9.91 1.51 -17.96
N VAL A 51 9.59 1.98 -16.74
CA VAL A 51 8.37 1.58 -16.02
C VAL A 51 7.11 1.94 -16.83
N TYR A 52 7.10 3.11 -17.47
CA TYR A 52 5.97 3.53 -18.30
C TYR A 52 5.76 2.64 -19.53
N TYR A 53 6.83 2.28 -20.24
CA TYR A 53 6.75 1.37 -21.38
C TYR A 53 6.29 -0.04 -20.96
N GLU A 54 6.76 -0.54 -19.83
CA GLU A 54 6.32 -1.84 -19.31
C GLU A 54 4.82 -1.84 -18.98
N LYS A 55 4.32 -0.77 -18.34
CA LYS A 55 2.87 -0.62 -18.09
C LYS A 55 2.05 -0.62 -19.39
N LYS A 56 2.54 0.04 -20.45
CA LYS A 56 1.89 0.02 -21.77
C LYS A 56 1.87 -1.38 -22.38
N LYS A 57 2.98 -2.11 -22.34
CA LYS A 57 3.06 -3.49 -22.88
C LYS A 57 2.09 -4.42 -22.15
N VAL A 58 2.01 -4.35 -20.83
CA VAL A 58 1.08 -5.16 -20.03
C VAL A 58 -0.38 -4.83 -20.36
N LYS A 59 -0.71 -3.56 -20.58
CA LYS A 59 -2.05 -3.16 -21.02
C LYS A 59 -2.39 -3.77 -22.39
N LEU A 60 -1.46 -3.67 -23.34
CA LEU A 60 -1.65 -4.22 -24.69
C LEU A 60 -1.86 -5.75 -24.67
N LEU A 61 -1.09 -6.48 -23.86
CA LEU A 61 -1.26 -7.93 -23.70
C LEU A 61 -2.62 -8.28 -23.08
N LYS A 62 -3.11 -7.49 -22.12
CA LYS A 62 -4.45 -7.68 -21.55
C LYS A 62 -5.55 -7.44 -22.58
N ASP A 63 -5.39 -6.42 -23.42
CA ASP A 63 -6.35 -6.09 -24.47
C ASP A 63 -6.38 -7.16 -25.57
N ILE A 64 -5.22 -7.66 -26.00
CA ILE A 64 -5.12 -8.80 -26.93
C ILE A 64 -5.77 -10.04 -26.33
N ARG A 65 -5.49 -10.35 -25.06
CA ARG A 65 -6.09 -11.49 -24.35
C ARG A 65 -7.61 -11.34 -24.27
N PHE A 66 -8.12 -10.14 -24.05
CA PHE A 66 -9.56 -9.86 -23.99
C PHE A 66 -10.23 -10.07 -25.36
N ASN A 67 -9.62 -9.57 -26.44
CA ASN A 67 -10.10 -9.80 -27.80
C ASN A 67 -10.11 -11.28 -28.18
N LEU A 68 -9.03 -12.01 -27.86
CA LEU A 68 -8.98 -13.46 -28.05
C LEU A 68 -10.07 -14.18 -27.25
N ASP A 69 -10.29 -13.82 -25.98
CA ASP A 69 -11.36 -14.40 -25.16
C ASP A 69 -12.74 -14.13 -25.77
N GLN A 70 -12.97 -12.95 -26.37
CA GLN A 70 -14.22 -12.63 -27.08
C GLN A 70 -14.41 -13.49 -28.34
N LEU A 71 -13.37 -13.66 -29.17
CA LEU A 71 -13.43 -14.56 -30.33
C LEU A 71 -13.65 -16.02 -29.90
N ASN A 72 -13.04 -16.43 -28.79
CA ASN A 72 -13.18 -17.79 -28.26
C ASN A 72 -14.61 -18.11 -27.82
N ILE A 73 -15.36 -17.11 -27.34
CA ILE A 73 -16.80 -17.23 -27.00
C ILE A 73 -17.62 -17.50 -28.27
N TYR A 74 -17.34 -16.82 -29.38
CA TYR A 74 -18.02 -17.04 -30.65
C TYR A 74 -17.80 -18.45 -31.21
N HIS A 75 -16.61 -19.03 -30.99
CA HIS A 75 -16.27 -20.39 -31.43
C HIS A 75 -16.58 -21.49 -30.39
N GLY A 76 -17.22 -21.16 -29.25
CA GLY A 76 -17.65 -22.14 -28.25
C GLY A 76 -16.51 -22.82 -27.47
N ILE A 77 -15.29 -22.29 -27.54
CA ILE A 77 -14.12 -22.84 -26.84
C ILE A 77 -14.11 -22.30 -25.40
N LYS A 78 -13.89 -23.18 -24.41
CA LYS A 78 -13.92 -22.84 -22.97
C LYS A 78 -12.99 -21.65 -22.67
N THR A 79 -13.56 -20.55 -22.20
CA THR A 79 -12.83 -19.32 -21.84
C THR A 79 -12.24 -19.37 -20.43
N HIS A 80 -11.18 -18.60 -20.21
CA HIS A 80 -10.49 -18.54 -18.92
C HIS A 80 -11.39 -17.97 -17.80
N LYS A 81 -12.36 -17.09 -18.11
CA LYS A 81 -13.32 -16.55 -17.13
C LYS A 81 -14.27 -17.60 -16.54
N GLN A 82 -14.63 -18.65 -17.29
CA GLN A 82 -15.48 -19.73 -16.78
C GLN A 82 -14.82 -20.53 -15.66
N LYS A 83 -13.48 -20.65 -15.63
CA LYS A 83 -12.76 -21.37 -14.57
C LYS A 83 -12.71 -20.62 -13.23
N LYS A 84 -12.79 -19.28 -13.21
CA LYS A 84 -12.73 -18.48 -11.97
C LYS A 84 -14.09 -18.30 -11.28
N GLY A 85 -15.21 -18.43 -12.00
CA GLY A 85 -16.55 -18.20 -11.44
C GLY A 85 -16.99 -19.21 -10.37
N MET A 86 -16.64 -20.50 -10.53
CA MET A 86 -17.09 -21.55 -9.60
C MET A 86 -16.51 -21.40 -8.19
N PHE A 87 -15.23 -21.00 -8.06
CA PHE A 87 -14.60 -20.85 -6.74
C PHE A 87 -15.11 -19.61 -6.00
N VAL A 88 -15.40 -18.52 -6.71
CA VAL A 88 -15.95 -17.30 -6.08
C VAL A 88 -17.35 -17.56 -5.53
N GLY A 89 -18.20 -18.31 -6.24
CA GLY A 89 -19.54 -18.68 -5.77
C GLY A 89 -19.54 -19.56 -4.52
N LEU A 90 -18.61 -20.52 -4.41
CA LEU A 90 -18.49 -21.37 -3.22
C LEU A 90 -18.08 -20.57 -1.96
N PHE A 91 -17.14 -19.63 -2.10
CA PHE A 91 -16.71 -18.79 -0.98
C PHE A 91 -17.80 -17.83 -0.51
N ASP A 92 -18.63 -17.35 -1.42
CA ASP A 92 -19.72 -16.41 -1.10
C ASP A 92 -20.86 -17.11 -0.33
N LEU A 93 -21.19 -18.35 -0.71
CA LEU A 93 -22.12 -19.20 0.06
C LEU A 93 -21.61 -19.50 1.47
N LEU A 94 -20.30 -19.72 1.62
CA LEU A 94 -19.69 -19.97 2.94
C LEU A 94 -19.70 -18.73 3.83
N LYS A 95 -19.50 -17.54 3.25
CA LYS A 95 -19.62 -16.25 3.98
C LYS A 95 -21.05 -15.95 4.37
N ARG A 96 -22.03 -16.27 3.52
CA ARG A 96 -23.46 -16.08 3.79
C ARG A 96 -23.93 -16.90 5.00
N LYS A 97 -23.56 -18.18 5.07
CA LYS A 97 -23.83 -19.04 6.24
C LYS A 97 -23.22 -18.53 7.55
N ARG A 98 -22.08 -17.83 7.51
CA ARG A 98 -21.49 -17.23 8.73
C ARG A 98 -22.25 -15.99 9.22
N ARG A 99 -22.87 -15.22 8.33
CA ARG A 99 -23.69 -14.05 8.70
C ARG A 99 -25.00 -14.49 9.36
N GLU A 100 -25.66 -15.50 8.81
CA GLU A 100 -26.90 -16.06 9.37
C GLU A 100 -26.70 -16.59 10.80
N LYS A 101 -25.57 -17.25 11.08
CA LYS A 101 -25.24 -17.71 12.45
C LYS A 101 -24.95 -16.59 13.44
N LYS A 102 -24.50 -15.41 12.98
CA LYS A 102 -24.30 -14.24 13.85
C LYS A 102 -25.63 -13.57 14.17
N VAL A 103 -26.45 -13.37 13.14
CA VAL A 103 -27.78 -12.78 13.27
C VAL A 103 -28.68 -13.65 14.17
N ALA A 104 -28.66 -14.98 14.01
CA ALA A 104 -29.42 -15.88 14.88
C ALA A 104 -28.96 -15.86 16.36
N LYS A 105 -27.67 -15.61 16.62
CA LYS A 105 -27.15 -15.47 17.99
C LYS A 105 -27.52 -14.13 18.63
N GLU A 106 -27.65 -13.08 17.81
CA GLU A 106 -28.06 -11.75 18.25
C GLU A 106 -29.54 -11.76 18.65
N PHE A 107 -30.41 -12.32 17.80
CA PHE A 107 -31.83 -12.51 18.12
C PHE A 107 -32.11 -13.48 19.28
N SER A 108 -31.22 -14.43 19.59
CA SER A 108 -31.39 -15.27 20.79
C SER A 108 -31.00 -14.55 22.09
N ASN A 109 -30.08 -13.59 22.02
CA ASN A 109 -29.67 -12.81 23.19
C ASN A 109 -30.70 -11.73 23.54
N ASP A 110 -31.35 -11.13 22.54
CA ASP A 110 -32.38 -10.11 22.75
C ASP A 110 -33.69 -10.64 23.37
N VAL A 111 -33.92 -11.96 23.34
CA VAL A 111 -35.12 -12.60 23.94
C VAL A 111 -34.93 -12.94 25.43
N GLU A 112 -33.69 -12.97 25.96
CA GLU A 112 -33.44 -13.27 27.38
C GLU A 112 -33.51 -12.03 28.30
N GLU A 113 -33.47 -10.81 27.77
CA GLU A 113 -33.59 -9.56 28.56
C GLU A 113 -35.04 -9.03 28.63
N GLU A 114 -35.95 -9.79 29.25
CA GLU A 114 -37.19 -9.20 29.78
C GLU A 114 -36.92 -8.51 31.13
N PRO A 115 -37.25 -7.20 31.30
CA PRO A 115 -37.04 -6.50 32.55
C PRO A 115 -38.08 -6.92 33.60
N LYS A 116 -37.59 -7.53 34.69
CA LYS A 116 -38.37 -7.87 35.90
C LYS A 116 -39.18 -6.67 36.41
N LYS A 117 -40.51 -6.75 36.26
CA LYS A 117 -41.51 -5.87 36.88
C LYS A 117 -41.29 -5.78 38.40
N LYS A 118 -40.87 -4.61 38.90
CA LYS A 118 -40.90 -4.27 40.33
C LYS A 118 -42.34 -4.01 40.77
N SER A 119 -43.05 -5.04 41.22
CA SER A 119 -44.26 -4.89 42.02
C SER A 119 -43.88 -4.67 43.48
N LYS A 120 -43.81 -3.41 43.94
CA LYS A 120 -43.77 -3.11 45.38
C LYS A 120 -45.18 -3.22 45.96
N LYS A 121 -45.29 -4.19 46.87
CA LYS A 121 -46.46 -4.70 47.57
C LYS A 121 -46.89 -3.71 48.66
N LYS A 122 -48.15 -3.25 48.57
CA LYS A 122 -48.90 -2.62 49.65
C LYS A 122 -49.29 -3.72 50.65
N LYS A 123 -48.97 -3.61 51.93
CA LYS A 123 -49.62 -4.40 52.99
C LYS A 123 -49.52 -3.69 54.35
N LYS A 124 -50.73 -3.37 54.85
CA LYS A 124 -51.20 -3.18 56.23
C LYS A 124 -50.35 -2.37 57.18
#